data_AF-A0A261GF17-F1
#
_entry.id   AF-A0A261GF17-F1
#
_cell.length_a   1.000
_cell.length_b   1.000
_cell.length_c   1.000
_cell.angle_alpha   90.00
_cell.angle_beta   90.00
_cell.angle_gamma   90.00
#
_symmetry.space_group_name_H-M   'P 1'
#
loop_
_entity.id
_entity.type
_entity.pdbx_description
1 polymer ?
#
loop_
_entity_poly.entity_id
_entity_poly.type
_entity_poly.pdbx_seq_one_letter_code
_entity_poly.pdbx_strand_id
1 'polypeptide(L)'
;MIDVIKTQIEAFRTDDVLTAFMQASPGVKRNLITAENFINMVRYHYTAVYRPQSVTYLEMEVAEPYRVQHLMIIGPEGYGWDAYFVMEQQSDGRWTIGGVHLVKRDDIPV
;
A
#
# COMPACT_ATOMS: atom_id res chain seq x y z
N MET A 1 9.21 4.97 8.28
CA MET A 1 8.02 5.19 7.41
C MET A 1 8.05 4.27 6.20
N ILE A 2 9.07 4.35 5.32
CA ILE A 2 9.21 3.44 4.16
C ILE A 2 9.14 1.96 4.58
N ASP A 3 9.75 1.59 5.70
CA ASP A 3 9.73 0.21 6.19
C ASP A 3 8.33 -0.33 6.51
N VAL A 4 7.35 0.54 6.80
CA VAL A 4 5.95 0.17 7.00
C VAL A 4 5.34 -0.36 5.69
N ILE A 5 5.60 0.34 4.58
CA ILE A 5 5.16 -0.06 3.24
C ILE A 5 5.88 -1.33 2.81
N LYS A 6 7.20 -1.41 3.01
CA LYS A 6 7.98 -2.63 2.73
C LYS A 6 7.42 -3.83 3.48
N THR A 7 7.17 -3.68 4.78
CA THR A 7 6.62 -4.74 5.63
C THR A 7 5.27 -5.21 5.11
N GLN A 8 4.39 -4.29 4.71
CA GLN A 8 3.09 -4.66 4.16
C GLN A 8 3.22 -5.43 2.84
N ILE A 9 4.07 -4.97 1.91
CA ILE A 9 4.28 -5.62 0.62
C ILE A 9 4.90 -7.01 0.79
N GLU A 10 5.90 -7.18 1.66
CA GLU A 10 6.47 -8.51 1.94
C GLU A 10 5.45 -9.44 2.59
N ALA A 11 4.65 -8.93 3.53
CA ALA A 11 3.58 -9.69 4.16
C ALA A 11 2.52 -10.14 3.14
N PHE A 12 2.21 -9.32 2.13
CA PHE A 12 1.36 -9.77 1.02
C PHE A 12 1.99 -10.93 0.25
N ARG A 13 3.29 -10.89 -0.05
CA ARG A 13 3.99 -11.96 -0.79
C ARG A 13 3.97 -13.31 -0.08
N THR A 14 4.01 -13.30 1.25
CA THR A 14 3.98 -14.52 2.07
C THR A 14 2.59 -14.89 2.56
N ASP A 15 1.54 -14.19 2.08
CA ASP A 15 0.16 -14.35 2.54
C ASP A 15 -0.05 -14.12 4.05
N ASP A 16 0.85 -13.37 4.69
CA ASP A 16 0.72 -12.91 6.07
C ASP A 16 -0.22 -11.70 6.15
N VAL A 17 -1.51 -11.99 6.05
CA VAL A 17 -2.57 -10.98 6.07
C VAL A 17 -2.57 -10.18 7.38
N LEU A 18 -2.26 -10.82 8.50
CA LEU A 18 -2.28 -10.16 9.81
C LEU A 18 -1.17 -9.11 9.88
N THR A 19 0.05 -9.44 9.46
CA THR A 19 1.16 -8.48 9.42
C THR A 19 0.88 -7.33 8.46
N ALA A 20 0.31 -7.60 7.29
CA ALA A 20 -0.09 -6.57 6.34
C ALA A 20 -1.15 -5.63 6.92
N PHE A 21 -2.18 -6.18 7.58
CA PHE A 21 -3.25 -5.43 8.22
C PHE A 21 -2.75 -4.60 9.40
N MET A 22 -1.75 -5.08 10.14
CA MET A 22 -1.15 -4.33 11.26
C MET A 22 -0.50 -3.01 10.83
N GLN A 23 -0.05 -2.89 9.58
CA GLN A 23 0.54 -1.66 9.04
C GLN A 23 -0.50 -0.56 8.71
N ALA A 24 -1.78 -0.93 8.62
CA ALA A 24 -2.86 0.01 8.32
C ALA A 24 -3.17 0.95 9.49
N SER A 25 -3.62 2.16 9.18
CA SER A 25 -3.98 3.17 10.19
C SER A 25 -5.23 2.76 10.98
N PRO A 26 -5.46 3.34 12.17
CA PRO A 26 -6.68 3.11 12.94
C PRO A 26 -7.95 3.46 12.15
N GLY A 27 -7.89 4.45 11.26
CA GLY A 27 -9.00 4.78 10.35
C GLY A 27 -9.37 3.59 9.45
N VAL A 28 -8.38 3.03 8.76
CA VAL A 28 -8.56 1.85 7.89
C VAL A 28 -9.05 0.64 8.68
N LYS A 29 -8.45 0.38 9.85
CA LYS A 29 -8.84 -0.76 10.70
C LYS A 29 -10.27 -0.66 11.21
N ARG A 30 -10.75 0.55 11.56
CA ARG A 30 -12.14 0.78 11.97
C ARG A 30 -13.13 0.53 10.83
N ASN A 31 -12.80 0.93 9.61
CA ASN A 31 -13.67 0.78 8.45
C ASN A 31 -13.81 -0.69 8.00
N LEU A 32 -12.72 -1.45 8.02
CA LEU A 32 -12.71 -2.83 7.52
C LEU A 32 -12.99 -3.86 8.63
N ILE A 33 -12.77 -3.50 9.89
CA ILE A 33 -13.03 -4.28 11.11
C ILE A 33 -12.12 -5.51 11.26
N THR A 34 -11.98 -6.35 10.22
CA THR A 34 -11.20 -7.58 10.25
C THR A 34 -10.10 -7.62 9.18
N ALA A 35 -9.07 -8.40 9.45
CA ALA A 35 -8.00 -8.70 8.49
C ALA A 35 -8.53 -9.41 7.23
N GLU A 36 -9.59 -10.22 7.38
CA GLU A 36 -10.27 -10.91 6.27
C GLU A 36 -10.97 -9.93 5.32
N ASN A 37 -11.71 -8.97 5.85
CA ASN A 37 -12.35 -7.92 5.04
C ASN A 37 -11.30 -7.08 4.32
N PHE A 38 -10.21 -6.77 5.00
CA PHE A 38 -9.08 -6.06 4.42
C PHE A 38 -8.48 -6.82 3.24
N ILE A 39 -8.15 -8.11 3.39
CA ILE A 39 -7.52 -8.86 2.29
C ILE A 39 -8.47 -9.10 1.12
N ASN A 40 -9.76 -9.28 1.39
CA ASN A 40 -10.75 -9.40 0.31
C ASN A 40 -10.78 -8.10 -0.51
N MET A 41 -10.90 -6.95 0.15
CA MET A 41 -10.85 -5.64 -0.51
C MET A 41 -9.54 -5.43 -1.30
N VAL A 42 -8.39 -5.78 -0.71
CA VAL A 42 -7.08 -5.68 -1.36
C VAL A 42 -6.97 -6.56 -2.61
N ARG A 43 -7.45 -7.80 -2.54
CA ARG A 43 -7.44 -8.74 -3.68
C ARG A 43 -8.29 -8.28 -4.85
N TYR A 44 -9.37 -7.54 -4.59
CA TYR A 44 -10.26 -7.05 -5.65
C TYR A 44 -9.80 -5.71 -6.24
N HIS A 45 -9.32 -4.78 -5.41
CA HIS A 45 -9.05 -3.40 -5.85
C HIS A 45 -7.57 -3.05 -5.97
N TYR A 46 -6.68 -3.81 -5.32
CA TYR A 46 -5.27 -3.49 -5.17
C TYR A 46 -4.36 -4.65 -5.58
N THR A 47 -4.78 -5.43 -6.58
CA THR A 47 -4.07 -6.63 -7.05
C THR A 47 -2.61 -6.35 -7.42
N ALA A 48 -2.32 -5.18 -8.00
CA ALA A 48 -0.95 -4.75 -8.31
C ALA A 48 -0.06 -4.66 -7.04
N VAL A 49 -0.61 -4.17 -5.93
CA VAL A 49 0.09 -4.07 -4.63
C VAL A 49 0.16 -5.42 -3.92
N TYR A 50 -0.87 -6.26 -4.09
CA TYR A 50 -0.94 -7.58 -3.45
C TYR A 50 0.00 -8.62 -4.07
N ARG A 51 0.19 -8.55 -5.39
CA ARG A 51 1.04 -9.48 -6.16
C ARG A 51 1.95 -8.73 -7.15
N PRO A 52 2.83 -7.84 -6.67
CA PRO A 52 3.72 -7.10 -7.55
C PRO A 52 4.81 -8.02 -8.09
N GLN A 53 5.08 -7.94 -9.40
CA GLN A 53 6.29 -8.51 -9.99
C GLN A 53 7.53 -7.69 -9.57
N SER A 54 7.39 -6.36 -9.51
CA SER A 54 8.44 -5.47 -9.04
C SER A 54 7.87 -4.21 -8.39
N VAL A 55 8.67 -3.58 -7.53
CA VAL A 55 8.31 -2.35 -6.81
C VAL A 55 9.51 -1.42 -6.82
N THR A 56 9.30 -0.17 -7.25
CA THR A 56 10.29 0.89 -7.22
C THR A 56 9.76 2.04 -6.37
N TYR A 57 10.54 2.46 -5.38
CA TYR A 57 10.21 3.64 -4.57
C TYR A 57 10.68 4.89 -5.32
N LEU A 58 9.76 5.84 -5.53
CA LEU A 58 10.00 7.11 -6.19
C LEU A 58 10.03 8.24 -5.15
N GLU A 59 9.86 9.49 -5.59
CA GLU A 59 9.81 10.63 -4.69
C GLU A 59 8.72 10.52 -3.63
N MET A 60 8.96 11.22 -2.53
CA MET A 60 8.00 11.38 -1.46
C MET A 60 7.52 12.82 -1.48
N GLU A 61 6.20 12.98 -1.48
CA GLU A 61 5.58 14.28 -1.31
C GLU A 61 5.27 14.50 0.17
N VAL A 62 5.58 15.71 0.65
CA VAL A 62 5.27 16.13 2.02
C VAL A 62 4.17 17.19 1.92
N ALA A 63 2.98 16.84 2.40
CA ALA A 63 1.81 17.69 2.42
C ALA A 63 1.21 17.64 3.82
N GLU A 64 1.79 18.41 4.76
CA GLU A 64 1.42 18.41 6.18
C GLU A 64 -0.11 18.47 6.36
N PRO A 65 -0.72 17.58 7.18
CA PRO A 65 -0.08 16.63 8.11
C PRO A 65 0.29 15.26 7.52
N TYR A 66 0.14 15.08 6.20
CA TYR A 66 0.33 13.79 5.54
C TYR A 66 1.68 13.70 4.81
N ARG A 67 2.16 12.48 4.66
CA ARG A 67 3.26 12.16 3.74
C ARG A 67 2.76 11.17 2.72
N VAL A 68 3.04 11.41 1.45
CA VAL A 68 2.67 10.51 0.37
C VAL A 68 3.93 9.89 -0.19
N GLN A 69 4.07 8.58 -0.05
CA GLN A 69 5.16 7.85 -0.68
C GLN A 69 4.68 7.32 -2.02
N HIS A 70 5.32 7.76 -3.10
CA HIS A 70 5.04 7.28 -4.45
C HIS A 70 5.87 6.03 -4.77
N LEU A 71 5.21 4.99 -5.27
CA LEU A 71 5.81 3.78 -5.80
C LEU A 71 5.39 3.60 -7.27
N MET A 72 6.31 3.13 -8.10
CA MET A 72 5.97 2.47 -9.37
C MET A 72 5.94 0.96 -9.15
N ILE A 73 4.87 0.31 -9.57
CA ILE A 73 4.65 -1.12 -9.39
C ILE A 73 4.38 -1.76 -10.74
N ILE A 74 5.03 -2.90 -11.01
CA ILE A 74 4.60 -3.80 -12.09
C ILE A 74 3.67 -4.84 -11.46
N GLY A 75 2.40 -4.82 -11.85
CA GLY A 75 1.38 -5.74 -11.35
C GLY A 75 1.59 -7.17 -11.84
N PRO A 76 0.80 -8.14 -11.34
CA PRO A 76 0.97 -9.55 -11.70
C PRO A 76 0.75 -9.83 -13.19
N GLU A 77 -0.06 -9.01 -13.85
CA GLU A 77 -0.35 -9.07 -15.29
C GLU A 77 0.66 -8.31 -16.16
N GLY A 78 1.73 -7.74 -15.58
CA GLY A 78 2.76 -6.98 -16.30
C GLY A 78 2.46 -5.49 -16.52
N TYR A 79 1.23 -5.03 -16.27
CA TYR A 79 0.91 -3.61 -16.33
C TYR A 79 1.66 -2.77 -15.28
N GLY A 80 2.08 -1.58 -15.68
CA GLY A 80 2.60 -0.56 -14.77
C GLY A 80 1.51 0.19 -14.01
N TRP A 81 1.80 0.53 -12.75
CA TRP A 81 0.93 1.29 -11.85
C TRP A 81 1.73 2.29 -11.05
N ASP A 82 1.18 3.48 -10.88
CA ASP A 82 1.57 4.40 -9.83
C ASP A 82 0.74 4.15 -8.58
N ALA A 83 1.42 3.96 -7.45
CA ALA A 83 0.82 3.74 -6.15
C ALA A 83 1.24 4.84 -5.18
N TYR A 84 0.27 5.63 -4.73
CA TYR A 84 0.47 6.73 -3.80
C TYR A 84 0.02 6.30 -2.40
N PHE A 85 0.98 5.97 -1.55
CA PHE A 85 0.74 5.54 -0.18
C PHE A 85 0.61 6.76 0.73
N VAL A 86 -0.59 7.01 1.23
CA VAL A 86 -0.84 8.05 2.23
C VAL A 86 -0.40 7.53 3.59
N MET A 87 0.55 8.21 4.20
CA MET A 87 1.15 7.86 5.48
C MET A 87 0.65 8.81 6.57
N GLU A 88 0.19 8.23 7.67
CA GLU A 88 -0.36 8.93 8.82
C GLU A 88 0.52 8.69 10.06
N GLN A 89 1.06 9.76 10.63
CA GLN A 89 1.74 9.68 11.92
C GLN A 89 0.70 9.64 13.03
N GLN A 90 0.83 8.66 13.91
CA GLN A 90 -0.03 8.46 15.05
C GLN A 90 0.43 9.33 16.22
N SER A 91 -0.43 9.49 17.23
CA SER A 91 -0.11 10.28 18.44
C SER A 91 1.12 9.77 19.22
N ASP A 92 1.47 8.49 19.05
CA ASP A 92 2.66 7.86 19.62
C ASP A 92 3.91 7.98 18.73
N GLY A 93 3.82 8.72 17.63
CA GLY A 93 4.91 8.97 16.68
C GLY A 93 5.12 7.89 15.63
N ARG A 94 4.42 6.74 15.70
CA ARG A 94 4.53 5.67 14.70
C ARG A 94 3.84 6.07 13.39
N TRP A 95 4.38 5.59 12.28
CA TRP A 95 3.78 5.76 10.96
C TRP A 95 2.90 4.57 10.61
N THR A 96 1.74 4.83 9.99
CA THR A 96 0.83 3.81 9.47
C THR A 96 0.30 4.20 8.10
N ILE A 97 -0.25 3.25 7.35
CA ILE A 97 -0.81 3.46 6.01
C ILE A 97 -2.28 3.84 6.13
N GLY A 98 -2.62 5.08 5.78
CA GLY A 98 -3.99 5.60 5.77
C GLY A 98 -4.77 5.21 4.51
N GLY A 99 -4.07 4.93 3.41
CA GLY A 99 -4.68 4.50 2.16
C GLY A 99 -3.66 4.39 1.03
N VAL A 100 -4.11 3.84 -0.08
CA VAL A 100 -3.33 3.75 -1.33
C VAL A 100 -4.22 4.25 -2.45
N HIS A 101 -3.71 5.15 -3.29
CA HIS A 101 -4.34 5.49 -4.56
C HIS A 101 -3.56 4.84 -5.69
N LEU A 102 -4.25 4.08 -6.53
CA LEU A 102 -3.66 3.42 -7.70
C LEU A 102 -4.07 4.14 -8.98
N VAL A 103 -3.09 4.44 -9.82
CA VAL A 103 -3.30 4.97 -11.16
C VAL A 103 -2.58 4.04 -12.13
N LYS A 104 -3.32 3.51 -13.10
CA LYS A 104 -2.72 2.67 -14.14
C LYS A 104 -1.85 3.55 -15.04
N ARG A 105 -0.67 3.06 -15.39
CA ARG A 105 0.21 3.71 -16.36
C ARG A 105 -0.15 3.31 -17.77
N ASP A 106 -0.23 4.28 -18.66
CA ASP A 106 -0.49 4.07 -20.09
C ASP A 106 0.82 3.91 -20.89
N ASP A 107 1.96 4.32 -20.32
CA ASP A 107 3.29 4.33 -20.94
C ASP A 107 4.06 3.00 -20.84
N ILE A 108 3.55 2.04 -20.06
CA ILE A 108 4.13 0.70 -19.93
C ILE A 108 3.19 -0.32 -20.62
N PRO A 109 3.45 -0.69 -21.89
CA PRO A 109 2.68 -1.72 -22.57
C PRO A 109 2.97 -3.12 -22.00
N VAL A 110 2.00 -4.02 -22.08
CA VAL A 110 2.12 -5.46 -21.74
C VAL A 110 2.98 -6.18 -22.75
#